data_AF-A0A950NBI1-F1
#
_entry.id   AF-A0A950NBI1-F1
#
_cell.length_a   1.000
_cell.length_b   1.000
_cell.length_c   1.000
_cell.angle_alpha   90.00
_cell.angle_beta   90.00
_cell.angle_gamma   90.00
#
_symmetry.space_group_name_H-M   'P 1'
#
loop_
_entity.id
_entity.type
_entity.pdbx_description
1 polymer ?
#
loop_
_entity_poly.entity_id
_entity_poly.type
_entity_poly.pdbx_seq_one_letter_code
_entity_poly.pdbx_strand_id
1 'polypeptide(L)' 'MDSKRERAHDMAEEALDRAAEGDEHAARELVEKAKKLDPAAVEEVAEEVERDRELAEQAAGKTGE' A
#
# COMPACT_ATOMS: atom_id res chain seq x y z
N MET A 1 -17.37 11.53 -8.84
CA MET A 1 -17.77 10.11 -8.68
C MET A 1 -16.49 9.31 -8.74
N ASP A 2 -15.79 9.34 -7.62
CA ASP A 2 -14.39 8.93 -7.45
C ASP A 2 -14.34 7.48 -6.93
N SER A 3 -15.48 6.78 -6.98
CA SER A 3 -15.73 5.49 -6.37
C SER A 3 -14.90 4.34 -6.93
N LYS A 4 -14.26 4.50 -8.09
CA LYS A 4 -13.34 3.50 -8.64
C LYS A 4 -11.93 3.66 -8.08
N ARG A 5 -11.45 4.89 -7.97
CA ARG A 5 -10.15 5.22 -7.37
C ARG A 5 -10.16 4.89 -5.89
N GLU A 6 -11.18 5.36 -5.16
CA GLU A 6 -11.36 5.06 -3.73
C GLU A 6 -11.37 3.54 -3.46
N ARG A 7 -12.10 2.76 -4.27
CA ARG A 7 -12.09 1.30 -4.15
C ARG A 7 -10.77 0.66 -4.51
N ALA A 8 -10.05 1.19 -5.49
CA ALA A 8 -8.74 0.67 -5.87
C ALA A 8 -7.70 0.98 -4.79
N HIS A 9 -7.79 2.15 -4.15
CA HIS A 9 -6.95 2.55 -3.02
C HIS A 9 -7.20 1.63 -1.82
N ASP A 10 -8.46 1.46 -1.41
CA ASP A 10 -8.86 0.56 -0.30
C ASP A 10 -8.41 -0.90 -0.54
N MET A 11 -8.55 -1.41 -1.78
CA MET A 11 -8.04 -2.74 -2.14
C MET A 11 -6.50 -2.83 -2.08
N ALA A 12 -5.80 -1.76 -2.42
CA ALA A 12 -4.34 -1.73 -2.36
C ALA A 12 -3.85 -1.63 -0.91
N GLU A 13 -4.53 -0.89 -0.04
CA GLU A 13 -4.28 -0.86 1.40
C GLU A 13 -4.54 -2.23 2.05
N GLU A 14 -5.69 -2.86 1.76
CA GLU A 14 -6.00 -4.20 2.27
C GLU A 14 -4.95 -5.23 1.79
N ALA A 15 -4.43 -5.09 0.57
CA ALA A 15 -3.38 -5.96 0.07
C ALA A 15 -2.09 -5.87 0.91
N LEU A 16 -1.72 -4.69 1.38
CA LEU A 16 -0.55 -4.50 2.25
C LEU A 16 -0.76 -5.17 3.60
N ASP A 17 -1.96 -5.04 4.18
CA ASP A 17 -2.30 -5.67 5.44
C ASP A 17 -2.21 -7.21 5.32
N ARG A 18 -2.81 -7.78 4.26
CA ARG A 18 -2.70 -9.23 3.96
C ARG A 18 -1.26 -9.69 3.79
N ALA A 19 -0.44 -8.91 3.09
CA ALA A 19 0.98 -9.23 2.92
C ALA A 19 1.72 -9.21 4.27
N ALA A 20 1.41 -8.25 5.14
CA ALA A 20 1.98 -8.17 6.49
C ALA A 20 1.52 -9.33 7.40
N GLU A 21 0.30 -9.83 7.21
CA GLU A 21 -0.21 -11.04 7.88
C GLU A 21 0.43 -12.34 7.33
N GLY A 22 1.17 -12.27 6.22
CA GLY A 22 1.80 -13.42 5.55
C GLY A 22 0.94 -14.09 4.48
N ASP A 23 -0.21 -13.52 4.13
CA ASP A 23 -1.08 -13.99 3.05
C ASP A 23 -0.72 -13.31 1.71
N GLU A 24 0.45 -13.66 1.18
CA GLU A 24 0.99 -13.07 -0.06
C GLU A 24 0.10 -13.34 -1.28
N HIS A 25 -0.65 -14.45 -1.27
CA HIS A 25 -1.56 -14.80 -2.36
C HIS A 25 -2.76 -13.85 -2.43
N ALA A 26 -3.47 -13.65 -1.32
CA ALA A 26 -4.59 -12.70 -1.27
C ALA A 26 -4.13 -11.27 -1.55
N ALA A 27 -2.97 -10.87 -0.99
CA ALA A 27 -2.36 -9.57 -1.26
C ALA A 27 -2.18 -9.33 -2.76
N ARG A 28 -1.57 -10.29 -3.47
CA ARG A 28 -1.34 -10.18 -4.91
C ARG A 28 -2.64 -10.07 -5.70
N GLU A 29 -3.65 -10.89 -5.36
CA GLU A 29 -4.95 -10.84 -6.03
C GLU A 29 -5.65 -9.48 -5.85
N LEU A 30 -5.55 -8.88 -4.65
CA LEU A 30 -6.11 -7.57 -4.35
C LEU A 30 -5.40 -6.47 -5.14
N VAL A 31 -4.06 -6.47 -5.20
CA VAL A 31 -3.29 -5.53 -6.03
C VAL A 31 -3.68 -5.65 -7.51
N GLU A 32 -3.82 -6.86 -8.05
CA GLU A 32 -4.22 -7.04 -9.45
C GLU A 32 -5.65 -6.53 -9.72
N LYS A 33 -6.57 -6.69 -8.77
CA LYS A 33 -7.92 -6.13 -8.86
C LYS A 33 -7.88 -4.60 -8.80
N ALA A 34 -7.16 -4.03 -7.85
CA ALA A 34 -6.97 -2.59 -7.71
C ALA A 34 -6.39 -1.97 -8.99
N LYS A 35 -5.32 -2.55 -9.56
CA LYS A 35 -4.71 -2.10 -10.81
C LYS A 35 -5.68 -2.10 -12.00
N LYS A 36 -6.59 -3.07 -12.04
CA LYS A 36 -7.64 -3.14 -13.09
C LYS A 36 -8.71 -2.08 -12.91
N LEU A 37 -8.99 -1.65 -11.67
CA LEU A 37 -9.94 -0.57 -11.40
C LEU A 37 -9.32 0.80 -11.68
N ASP A 38 -8.18 1.08 -11.06
CA ASP A 38 -7.43 2.32 -11.22
C ASP A 38 -5.96 2.08 -10.84
N PRO A 39 -5.02 2.07 -11.81
CA PRO A 39 -3.62 1.81 -11.51
C PRO A 39 -2.93 2.96 -10.77
N ALA A 40 -3.44 4.19 -10.89
CA ALA A 40 -2.88 5.35 -10.18
C ALA A 40 -3.11 5.23 -8.67
N ALA A 41 -4.29 4.74 -8.24
CA ALA A 41 -4.56 4.47 -6.83
C ALA A 41 -3.54 3.51 -6.19
N VAL A 42 -3.07 2.52 -6.95
CA VAL A 42 -2.07 1.55 -6.47
C VAL A 42 -0.69 2.19 -6.36
N GLU A 43 -0.36 3.11 -7.27
CA GLU A 43 0.88 3.89 -7.23
C GLU A 43 0.87 4.85 -6.03
N GLU A 44 -0.26 5.53 -5.76
CA GLU A 44 -0.42 6.39 -4.59
C GLU A 44 -0.14 5.62 -3.29
N VAL A 45 -0.76 4.45 -3.10
CA VAL A 45 -0.51 3.61 -1.92
C VAL A 45 0.96 3.16 -1.82
N ALA A 46 1.60 2.83 -2.95
CA ALA A 46 3.02 2.44 -2.96
C ALA A 46 3.94 3.60 -2.53
N GLU A 47 3.67 4.83 -3.01
CA GLU A 47 4.39 6.03 -2.60
C GLU A 47 4.16 6.36 -1.12
N GLU A 48 2.94 6.17 -0.60
CA GLU A 48 2.63 6.34 0.82
C GLU A 48 3.46 5.39 1.69
N VAL A 49 3.51 4.10 1.35
CA VAL A 49 4.32 3.11 2.07
C VAL A 49 5.82 3.44 2.02
N GLU A 50 6.33 3.86 0.86
CA GLU A 50 7.75 4.23 0.73
C GLU A 50 8.10 5.44 1.61
N ARG A 51 7.22 6.45 1.64
CA ARG A 51 7.41 7.62 2.53
C ARG A 51 7.31 7.26 4.01
N ASP A 52 6.35 6.43 4.39
CA ASP A 52 6.22 5.94 5.77
C ASP A 52 7.48 5.17 6.20
N ARG A 53 8.00 4.32 5.30
CA ARG A 53 9.25 3.62 5.52
C ARG A 53 10.42 4.58 5.68
N GLU A 54 10.59 5.55 4.79
CA GLU A 54 11.67 6.54 4.89
C GLU A 54 11.61 7.32 6.21
N LEU A 55 10.41 7.73 6.64
CA LEU A 55 10.20 8.42 7.91
C LEU A 55 10.53 7.52 9.10
N ALA A 56 10.12 6.24 9.06
CA ALA A 56 10.45 5.27 10.09
C ALA A 56 11.96 5.01 10.18
N GLU A 57 12.66 4.87 9.05
CA GLU A 57 14.11 4.70 9.00
C GLU A 57 14.83 5.95 9.54
N GLN A 58 14.39 7.16 9.17
CA GLN A 58 14.93 8.41 9.72
C GLN A 58 14.68 8.57 11.22
N ALA A 59 13.52 8.14 11.72
CA ALA A 59 13.20 8.17 13.14
C ALA A 59 14.06 7.14 13.92
N ALA A 60 14.18 5.92 13.41
CA ALA A 60 14.98 4.86 14.01
C ALA A 60 16.49 5.20 14.07
N GLY A 61 17.01 5.92 13.07
CA GLY A 61 18.39 6.39 13.06
C GLY A 61 18.72 7.50 14.06
N LYS A 62 17.71 8.24 14.56
CA LYS A 62 17.92 9.37 15.50
C LYS A 62 17.88 8.98 16.98
N THR A 63 17.56 7.72 17.31
CA THR A 63 17.49 7.23 18.70
C THR A 63 18.79 6.58 19.18
N GLY A 64 19.87 6.66 18.41
CA GLY A 64 21.15 5.98 18.66
C GLY A 64 22.34 6.89 19.03
N GLU A 65 22.14 8.17 19.33
CA GLU A 65 23.21 9.10 19.79
C GLU A 65 22.99 9.62 21.20
#